data_AF-A0A0D1V029-F1
#
_entry.id   AF-A0A0D1V029-F1
#
_cell.length_a   1.000
_cell.length_b   1.000
_cell.length_c   1.000
_cell.angle_alpha   90.00
_cell.angle_beta   90.00
_cell.angle_gamma   90.00
#
_symmetry.space_group_name_H-M   'P 1'
#
loop_
_entity.id
_entity.type
_entity.pdbx_description
1 polymer ?
#
loop_
_entity_poly.entity_id
_entity_poly.type
_entity_poly.pdbx_seq_one_letter_code
_entity_poly.pdbx_strand_id
1 'polypeptide(L)'
;MRNKKYSIWSFVLTILGFLLIAMSYNIVLSSHIISVLLFGGAGILVLSIVLSIISIIRGEIGRLKYFALWFIPVVVIIVTIVPIILMAMFGFNEP
;
A
#
# COMPACT_ATOMS: atom_id res chain seq x y z
N MET A 1 23.03 -17.22 -10.77
CA MET A 1 22.08 -16.10 -10.63
C MET A 1 21.05 -16.45 -9.56
N ARG A 2 21.01 -15.77 -8.41
CA ARG A 2 19.87 -15.91 -7.48
C ARG A 2 18.65 -15.25 -8.13
N ASN A 3 17.58 -16.02 -8.34
CA ASN A 3 16.33 -15.54 -8.93
C ASN A 3 15.78 -14.36 -8.13
N LYS A 4 15.39 -13.27 -8.80
CA LYS A 4 14.75 -12.08 -8.20
C LYS A 4 13.22 -12.16 -8.22
N LYS A 5 12.69 -13.39 -8.20
CA LYS A 5 11.29 -13.65 -8.52
C LYS A 5 10.39 -13.00 -7.47
N TYR A 6 10.69 -13.19 -6.18
CA TYR A 6 9.82 -12.70 -5.11
C TYR A 6 9.86 -11.18 -4.98
N SER A 7 11.02 -10.57 -5.22
CA SER A 7 11.16 -9.12 -5.20
C SER A 7 10.36 -8.43 -6.32
N ILE A 8 10.32 -9.01 -7.52
CA ILE A 8 9.53 -8.46 -8.64
C ILE A 8 8.03 -8.63 -8.36
N TRP A 9 7.61 -9.81 -7.90
CA TRP A 9 6.21 -10.05 -7.56
C TRP A 9 5.72 -9.15 -6.43
N SER A 10 6.52 -8.96 -5.38
CA SER A 10 6.22 -8.02 -4.30
C SER A 10 5.97 -6.61 -4.86
N PHE A 11 6.87 -6.12 -5.72
CA PHE A 11 6.73 -4.80 -6.32
C PHE A 11 5.45 -4.65 -7.18
N VAL A 12 5.20 -5.64 -8.07
CA VAL A 12 4.00 -5.65 -8.92
C VAL A 12 2.73 -5.67 -8.07
N LEU A 13 2.69 -6.50 -7.02
CA LEU A 13 1.56 -6.58 -6.10
C LEU A 13 1.36 -5.27 -5.33
N THR A 14 2.43 -4.58 -4.92
CA THR A 14 2.31 -3.27 -4.28
C THR A 14 1.64 -2.25 -5.21
N ILE A 15 2.05 -2.19 -6.48
CA ILE A 15 1.43 -1.29 -7.47
C ILE A 15 -0.04 -1.67 -7.70
N LEU A 16 -0.31 -2.96 -7.87
CA LEU A 16 -1.65 -3.45 -8.19
C LEU A 16 -2.62 -3.25 -7.02
N GLY A 17 -2.17 -3.49 -5.78
CA GLY A 17 -2.93 -3.20 -4.57
C GLY A 17 -3.26 -1.71 -4.44
N PHE A 18 -2.28 -0.85 -4.74
CA PHE A 18 -2.50 0.60 -4.72
C PHE A 18 -3.48 1.07 -5.81
N LEU A 19 -3.38 0.51 -7.02
CA LEU A 19 -4.31 0.81 -8.11
C LEU A 19 -5.75 0.39 -7.77
N LEU A 20 -5.94 -0.78 -7.15
CA LEU A 20 -7.28 -1.23 -6.72
C LEU A 20 -7.89 -0.30 -5.67
N ILE A 21 -7.09 0.14 -4.70
CA ILE A 21 -7.52 1.13 -3.70
C ILE A 21 -7.81 2.47 -4.38
N ALA A 22 -6.95 2.96 -5.27
CA ALA A 22 -7.18 4.22 -5.99
C ALA A 22 -8.45 4.16 -6.85
N MET A 23 -8.71 3.04 -7.51
CA MET A 23 -9.94 2.81 -8.28
C MET A 23 -11.18 2.80 -7.39
N SER A 24 -11.11 2.25 -6.17
CA SER A 24 -12.26 2.23 -5.26
C SER A 24 -12.76 3.64 -4.91
N TYR A 25 -11.86 4.62 -4.84
CA TYR A 25 -12.22 6.03 -4.59
C TYR A 25 -12.77 6.77 -5.81
N ASN A 26 -12.51 6.30 -7.04
CA ASN A 26 -12.97 6.95 -8.27
C ASN A 26 -14.29 6.38 -8.80
N ILE A 27 -14.80 5.33 -8.15
CA ILE A 27 -16.00 4.62 -8.58
C ILE A 27 -17.23 5.18 -7.87
N VAL A 28 -18.22 5.62 -8.64
CA VAL A 28 -19.55 6.07 -8.15
C VAL A 28 -20.55 4.90 -8.02
N LEU A 29 -20.09 3.65 -8.20
CA LEU A 29 -20.93 2.45 -8.09
C LEU A 29 -21.31 2.11 -6.64
N SER A 30 -22.20 1.13 -6.52
CA SER A 30 -22.66 0.52 -5.27
C SER A 30 -21.56 0.29 -4.22
N SER A 31 -21.90 0.58 -2.96
CA SER A 31 -21.02 0.51 -1.78
C SER A 31 -20.32 -0.84 -1.63
N HIS A 32 -20.94 -1.94 -2.07
CA HIS A 32 -20.35 -3.28 -2.00
C HIS A 32 -19.10 -3.43 -2.87
N ILE A 33 -19.08 -2.83 -4.06
CA ILE A 33 -17.95 -2.91 -5.00
C ILE A 33 -16.76 -2.13 -4.43
N ILE A 34 -17.03 -0.96 -3.84
CA ILE A 34 -16.03 -0.13 -3.17
C ILE A 34 -15.37 -0.94 -2.05
N SER A 35 -16.15 -1.61 -1.20
CA SER A 35 -15.64 -2.45 -0.12
C SER A 35 -14.74 -3.57 -0.63
N VAL A 36 -15.18 -4.31 -1.66
CA VAL A 36 -14.40 -5.43 -2.22
C VAL A 36 -13.07 -4.94 -2.81
N LEU A 37 -13.07 -3.82 -3.53
CA LEU A 37 -11.86 -3.24 -4.10
C LEU A 37 -10.91 -2.73 -3.01
N LEU A 38 -11.45 -2.09 -1.97
CA LEU A 38 -10.67 -1.51 -0.88
C LEU A 38 -10.04 -2.62 0.00
N PHE A 39 -10.84 -3.58 0.46
CA PHE A 39 -10.33 -4.72 1.25
C PHE A 39 -9.48 -5.67 0.41
N GLY A 40 -9.83 -5.89 -0.85
CA GLY A 40 -9.04 -6.70 -1.78
C GLY A 40 -7.68 -6.06 -2.07
N GLY A 41 -7.65 -4.75 -2.34
CA GLY A 41 -6.41 -3.99 -2.50
C GLY A 41 -5.55 -4.01 -1.24
N ALA A 42 -6.15 -3.82 -0.05
CA ALA A 42 -5.44 -3.93 1.22
C ALA A 42 -4.84 -5.33 1.44
N GLY A 43 -5.59 -6.40 1.14
CA GLY A 43 -5.09 -7.77 1.21
C GLY A 43 -3.90 -8.02 0.29
N ILE A 44 -3.94 -7.49 -0.93
CA ILE A 44 -2.83 -7.56 -1.89
C ILE A 44 -1.60 -6.81 -1.36
N LEU A 45 -1.77 -5.66 -0.71
CA LEU A 45 -0.66 -4.94 -0.09
C LEU A 45 -0.01 -5.76 1.04
N VAL A 46 -0.81 -6.41 1.88
CA VAL A 46 -0.29 -7.31 2.93
C VAL A 46 0.50 -8.47 2.31
N LEU A 47 -0.03 -9.12 1.27
CA LEU A 47 0.68 -10.15 0.50
C LEU A 47 2.00 -9.64 -0.07
N SER A 48 2.04 -8.39 -0.56
CA SER A 48 3.27 -7.79 -1.08
C SER A 48 4.35 -7.63 -0.02
N ILE A 49 3.98 -7.33 1.24
CA ILE A 49 4.89 -7.28 2.39
C ILE A 49 5.42 -8.68 2.70
N VAL A 50 4.54 -9.69 2.74
CA VAL A 50 4.96 -11.08 3.00
C VAL A 50 5.98 -11.56 1.96
N LEU A 51 5.74 -11.29 0.67
CA LEU A 51 6.69 -11.65 -0.41
C LEU A 51 8.00 -10.86 -0.31
N SER A 52 7.93 -9.60 0.08
CA SER A 52 9.11 -8.77 0.36
C SER A 52 9.95 -9.39 1.49
N ILE A 53 9.33 -9.79 2.61
CA ILE A 53 10.01 -10.47 3.72
C ILE A 53 10.62 -11.80 3.24
N ILE A 54 9.88 -12.61 2.49
CA ILE A 54 10.40 -13.87 1.92
C ILE A 54 11.63 -13.62 1.03
N SER A 55 11.62 -12.56 0.21
CA SER A 55 12.75 -12.21 -0.65
C SER A 55 14.00 -11.76 0.14
N ILE A 56 13.81 -11.15 1.32
CA ILE A 56 14.89 -10.81 2.24
C ILE A 56 15.48 -12.08 2.85
N ILE A 57 14.63 -12.97 3.39
CA ILE A 57 15.04 -14.24 4.00
C ILE A 57 15.81 -15.11 2.98
N ARG A 58 15.35 -15.14 1.72
CA ARG A 58 16.02 -15.88 0.64
C ARG A 58 17.29 -15.23 0.11
N GLY A 59 17.65 -14.04 0.60
CA GLY A 59 18.86 -13.34 0.19
C GLY A 59 18.86 -12.92 -1.29
N GLU A 60 17.68 -12.55 -1.84
CA GLU A 60 17.61 -11.99 -3.19
C GLU A 60 18.39 -10.66 -3.26
N ILE A 61 19.06 -10.40 -4.39
CA ILE A 61 19.90 -9.21 -4.56
C ILE A 61 19.09 -8.10 -5.24
N GLY A 62 18.99 -6.94 -4.60
CA GLY A 62 18.33 -5.76 -5.16
C GLY A 62 17.66 -4.90 -4.10
N ARG A 63 17.34 -3.64 -4.45
CA ARG A 63 16.62 -2.70 -3.57
C ARG A 63 15.11 -2.88 -3.59
N LEU A 64 14.57 -3.49 -4.65
CA LEU A 64 13.12 -3.69 -4.85
C LEU A 64 12.47 -4.49 -3.72
N LYS A 65 13.20 -5.41 -3.09
CA LYS A 65 12.69 -6.17 -1.94
C LYS A 65 12.35 -5.31 -0.74
N TYR A 66 12.94 -4.13 -0.60
CA TYR A 66 12.65 -3.21 0.49
C TYR A 66 11.57 -2.19 0.13
N PHE A 67 11.18 -2.11 -1.14
CA PHE A 67 10.23 -1.09 -1.61
C PHE A 67 8.89 -1.21 -0.90
N ALA A 68 8.26 -2.39 -0.91
CA ALA A 68 6.98 -2.61 -0.25
C ALA A 68 7.04 -2.32 1.27
N LEU A 69 8.14 -2.72 1.92
CA LEU A 69 8.37 -2.51 3.36
C LEU A 69 8.49 -1.04 3.75
N TRP A 70 9.04 -0.18 2.88
CA TRP A 70 9.13 1.26 3.15
C TRP A 70 7.92 2.03 2.64
N PHE A 71 7.46 1.71 1.43
CA PHE A 71 6.40 2.44 0.76
C PHE A 71 5.06 2.30 1.49
N ILE A 72 4.67 1.09 1.90
CA ILE A 72 3.35 0.87 2.51
C ILE A 72 3.22 1.60 3.85
N PRO A 73 4.17 1.51 4.81
CA PRO A 73 4.08 2.27 6.05
C PRO A 73 4.08 3.78 5.81
N VAL A 74 4.89 4.29 4.87
CA VAL A 74 4.90 5.71 4.52
C VAL A 74 3.54 6.16 4.01
N VAL A 75 2.90 5.39 3.11
CA VAL A 75 1.54 5.68 2.64
C VAL A 75 0.54 5.67 3.80
N VAL A 76 0.59 4.68 4.69
CA VAL A 76 -0.31 4.60 5.85
C VAL A 76 -0.13 5.81 6.77
N ILE A 77 1.12 6.21 7.03
CA ILE A 77 1.46 7.38 7.85
C ILE A 77 0.92 8.65 7.19
N ILE A 78 1.14 8.84 5.89
CA ILE A 78 0.63 10.01 5.17
C ILE A 78 -0.89 10.05 5.24
N VAL A 79 -1.58 8.95 4.96
CA VAL A 79 -3.04 8.89 4.94
C VAL A 79 -3.64 9.10 6.34
N THR A 80 -2.97 8.68 7.41
CA THR A 80 -3.47 8.84 8.78
C THR A 80 -3.09 10.18 9.42
N ILE A 81 -1.85 10.64 9.23
CA ILE A 81 -1.33 11.85 9.87
C ILE A 81 -1.75 13.12 9.13
N VAL A 82 -1.80 13.11 7.79
CA VAL A 82 -2.14 14.32 7.02
C VAL A 82 -3.53 14.87 7.39
N PRO A 83 -4.61 14.07 7.49
CA PRO A 83 -5.91 14.58 7.94
C PRO A 83 -5.86 15.19 9.34
N ILE A 84 -5.11 14.59 10.27
CA ILE A 84 -4.96 15.08 11.65
C ILE A 84 -4.25 16.43 11.64
N ILE A 85 -3.17 16.59 10.87
CA ILE A 85 -2.44 17.85 10.75
C ILE A 85 -3.33 18.93 10.11
N LEU A 86 -4.07 18.59 9.05
CA LEU A 86 -5.01 19.54 8.43
C LEU A 86 -6.10 19.98 9.40
N MET A 87 -6.68 19.06 10.17
CA MET A 87 -7.62 19.41 11.24
C MET A 87 -6.96 20.28 12.32
N ALA A 88 -5.72 20.03 12.70
CA ALA A 88 -5.00 20.86 13.67
C ALA A 88 -4.60 22.24 13.11
N MET A 89 -4.43 22.39 11.80
CA MET A 89 -4.12 23.68 11.17
C MET A 89 -5.37 24.52 10.90
N PHE A 90 -6.48 23.89 10.54
CA PHE A 90 -7.70 24.57 10.07
C PHE A 90 -8.89 24.47 11.04
N GLY A 91 -8.93 23.45 11.91
CA GLY A 91 -10.03 23.17 12.84
C GLY A 91 -9.96 23.89 14.19
N PHE A 92 -8.86 24.58 14.50
CA PHE A 92 -8.77 25.47 15.68
C PHE A 92 -9.22 26.91 15.38
N ASN A 93 -9.72 27.19 14.18
CA ASN A 93 -10.14 28.54 13.75
C ASN A 93 -11.65 28.81 13.86
N GLU A 94 -12.43 27.96 14.53
CA GLU A 94 -13.84 28.24 14.86
C GLU A 94 -14.05 28.26 16.40
N PRO A 95 -14.51 29.38 16.99
CA PRO A 95 -15.12 29.39 18.33
C PRO A 95 -16.57 28.86 18.31
#